data_AF-U7KGA0-F1
#
_entry.id   AF-U7KGA0-F1
#
_cell.length_a   1.000
_cell.length_b   1.000
_cell.length_c   1.000
_cell.angle_alpha   90.00
_cell.angle_beta   90.00
_cell.angle_gamma   90.00
#
_symmetry.space_group_name_H-M   'P 1'
#
loop_
_entity.id
_entity.type
_entity.pdbx_description
1 polymer ?
#
loop_
_entity_poly.entity_id
_entity_poly.type
_entity_poly.pdbx_seq_one_letter_code
_entity_poly.pdbx_strand_id
1 'polypeptide(L)' 'MHEIPLAEVIAQLKEIEGRYQALYRYTRAPENIRRRLKDGAAHAHHIASLTSAYERKIRNANPEHT' A
#
# COMPACT_ATOMS: atom_id res chain seq x y z
N MET A 1 16.56 -8.96 -14.01
CA MET A 1 15.86 -8.23 -12.94
C MET A 1 14.48 -8.86 -12.82
N HIS A 2 14.13 -9.46 -11.68
CA HIS A 2 12.80 -10.03 -11.48
C HIS A 2 11.84 -8.91 -11.09
N GLU A 3 10.88 -8.61 -11.96
CA GLU A 3 9.81 -7.67 -11.66
C GLU A 3 8.73 -8.34 -10.81
N ILE A 4 8.19 -7.61 -9.84
CA ILE A 4 7.13 -8.09 -8.96
C ILE A 4 5.78 -7.74 -9.61
N PRO A 5 4.83 -8.69 -9.72
CA PRO A 5 3.50 -8.40 -10.26
C PRO A 5 2.80 -7.26 -9.49
N LEU A 6 2.08 -6.38 -10.21
CA LEU A 6 1.37 -5.26 -9.58
C LEU A 6 0.37 -5.71 -8.50
N ALA A 7 -0.27 -6.87 -8.69
CA ALA A 7 -1.15 -7.46 -7.69
C ALA A 7 -0.42 -7.76 -6.37
N GLU A 8 0.80 -8.29 -6.45
CA GLU A 8 1.65 -8.56 -5.29
C GLU A 8 2.12 -7.26 -4.64
N VAL A 9 2.51 -6.24 -5.43
CA VAL A 9 2.84 -4.91 -4.90
C VAL A 9 1.65 -4.30 -4.13
N ILE A 10 0.44 -4.39 -4.65
CA ILE A 10 -0.78 -3.91 -3.98
C ILE A 10 -1.02 -4.64 -2.66
N ALA A 11 -0.83 -5.97 -2.64
CA ALA A 11 -0.99 -6.77 -1.43
C ALA A 11 0.03 -6.36 -0.34
N GLN A 12 1.30 -6.21 -0.72
CA GLN A 12 2.37 -5.78 0.18
C GLN A 12 2.11 -4.38 0.75
N LEU A 13 1.66 -3.43 -0.08
CA LEU A 13 1.35 -2.07 0.39
C LEU A 13 0.19 -2.04 1.38
N LYS A 14 -0.86 -2.86 1.17
CA LYS A 14 -1.97 -3.00 2.13
C LYS A 14 -1.51 -3.63 3.45
N GLU A 15 -0.59 -4.60 3.39
CA GLU A 15 -0.01 -5.18 4.60
C GLU A 15 0.81 -4.13 5.38
N ILE A 16 1.64 -3.35 4.68
CA ILE A 16 2.40 -2.24 5.27
C ILE A 16 1.47 -1.20 5.90
N GLU A 17 0.40 -0.81 5.20
CA GLU A 17 -0.64 0.08 5.74
C GLU A 17 -1.20 -0.48 7.07
N GLY A 18 -1.60 -1.75 7.08
CA GLY A 18 -2.12 -2.43 8.28
C GLY A 18 -1.12 -2.45 9.43
N ARG A 19 0.15 -2.72 9.15
CA ARG A 19 1.24 -2.70 10.15
C ARG A 19 1.43 -1.29 10.73
N TYR A 20 1.44 -0.25 9.90
CA TYR A 20 1.52 1.14 10.39
C TYR A 20 0.30 1.53 11.24
N GLN A 21 -0.90 1.12 10.85
CA GLN A 21 -2.12 1.36 11.64
C GLN A 21 -2.07 0.65 13.00
N ALA A 22 -1.60 -0.59 13.03
CA ALA A 22 -1.42 -1.33 14.29
C ALA A 22 -0.40 -0.63 15.20
N LEU A 23 0.75 -0.22 14.65
CA LEU A 23 1.75 0.51 15.41
C LEU A 23 1.21 1.84 15.94
N TYR A 24 0.45 2.59 15.12
CA TYR A 24 -0.18 3.85 15.55
C TYR A 24 -1.14 3.65 16.73
N ARG A 25 -1.90 2.54 16.75
CA ARG A 25 -2.91 2.24 17.78
C ARG A 25 -2.30 1.69 19.07
N TYR A 26 -1.31 0.81 18.96
CA TYR A 26 -0.86 -0.01 20.09
C TYR A 26 0.51 0.38 20.65
N THR A 27 1.28 1.22 19.95
CA THR A 27 2.58 1.67 20.45
C THR A 27 2.42 2.83 21.43
N ARG A 28 3.00 2.70 22.62
CA ARG A 28 3.15 3.82 23.54
C ARG A 28 4.34 4.69 23.12
N ALA A 29 4.11 5.57 22.15
CA ALA A 29 5.10 6.51 21.64
C ALA A 29 4.63 7.97 21.80
N PRO A 30 5.56 8.95 21.82
CA PRO A 30 5.20 10.37 21.77
C PRO A 30 4.45 10.74 20.48
N GLU A 31 3.74 11.87 20.51
CA GLU A 31 2.82 12.27 19.43
C GLU A 31 3.51 12.47 18.08
N ASN A 32 4.75 12.95 18.06
CA ASN A 32 5.51 13.10 16.82
C ASN A 32 5.76 11.75 16.12
N ILE A 33 6.00 10.67 16.87
CA ILE A 33 6.18 9.32 16.32
C ILE A 33 4.82 8.76 15.87
N ARG A 34 3.78 8.92 16.67
CA ARG A 34 2.41 8.51 16.29
C ARG A 34 1.95 9.16 14.99
N ARG A 35 2.21 10.46 14.82
CA ARG A 35 1.91 11.18 13.57
C ARG A 35 2.62 10.56 12.37
N ARG A 36 3.91 10.24 12.49
CA ARG A 36 4.68 9.57 11.42
C ARG A 36 4.14 8.18 11.09
N LEU A 37 3.68 7.41 12.07
CA LEU A 37 3.05 6.11 11.84
C LEU A 37 1.73 6.26 11.07
N LYS A 38 0.91 7.24 11.44
CA LYS A 38 -0.33 7.57 10.73
C LYS A 38 -0.05 8.03 9.30
N ASP A 39 0.93 8.90 9.10
CA ASP A 39 1.33 9.39 7.78
C ASP A 39 1.89 8.25 6.91
N GLY A 40 2.65 7.33 7.50
CA GLY A 40 3.14 6.11 6.83
C GLY A 40 2.00 5.21 6.33
N ALA A 41 0.97 5.00 7.15
CA ALA A 41 -0.24 4.28 6.73
C ALA A 41 -0.94 4.98 5.55
N ALA A 42 -1.13 6.30 5.64
CA ALA A 42 -1.76 7.07 4.57
C ALA A 42 -0.95 7.02 3.26
N HIS A 43 0.37 7.04 3.35
CA HIS A 43 1.24 6.96 2.18
C HIS A 43 1.17 5.58 1.52
N ALA A 44 1.24 4.49 2.29
CA ALA A 44 1.09 3.13 1.77
C ALA A 44 -0.26 2.94 1.08
N HIS A 45 -1.34 3.44 1.69
CA HIS A 45 -2.68 3.44 1.11
C HIS A 45 -2.75 4.19 -0.24
N HIS A 46 -2.14 5.38 -0.28
CA HIS A 46 -2.13 6.20 -1.48
C HIS A 46 -1.41 5.50 -2.64
N ILE A 47 -0.22 4.95 -2.38
CA ILE A 47 0.53 4.19 -3.40
C ILE A 47 -0.27 2.98 -3.85
N ALA A 48 -0.86 2.20 -2.92
CA ALA A 48 -1.67 1.03 -3.29
C ALA A 48 -2.85 1.40 -4.21
N SER A 49 -3.45 2.57 -3.99
CA SER A 49 -4.54 3.11 -4.81
C SER A 49 -4.06 3.50 -6.21
N LEU A 50 -2.91 4.18 -6.33
CA LEU A 50 -2.29 4.50 -7.62
C LEU A 50 -1.92 3.23 -8.41
N THR A 51 -1.28 2.27 -7.75
CA THR A 51 -0.92 0.98 -8.36
C THR A 51 -2.14 0.20 -8.82
N SER A 52 -3.21 0.17 -8.01
CA SER A 52 -4.48 -0.46 -8.38
C SER A 52 -5.14 0.22 -9.58
N ALA A 53 -5.11 1.56 -9.65
CA ALA A 53 -5.65 2.29 -10.79
C ALA A 53 -4.89 1.97 -12.08
N TYR A 54 -3.56 1.88 -11.99
CA TYR A 54 -2.71 1.51 -13.11
C TYR A 54 -2.93 0.05 -13.56
N GLU A 55 -2.99 -0.89 -12.62
CA GLU A 55 -3.24 -2.31 -12.89
C GLU A 55 -4.61 -2.52 -13.57
N ARG A 56 -5.66 -1.80 -13.14
CA ARG A 56 -6.96 -1.79 -13.83
C ARG A 56 -6.87 -1.24 -15.25
N LYS A 57 -6.11 -0.15 -15.44
CA LYS A 57 -5.92 0.44 -16.78
C LYS A 57 -5.23 -0.55 -17.73
N ILE A 58 -4.21 -1.26 -17.27
CA ILE A 58 -3.52 -2.29 -18.08
C ILE A 58 -4.47 -3.44 -18.42
N ARG A 59 -5.15 -3.99 -17.42
CA ARG A 59 -6.07 -5.13 -17.61
C ARG A 59 -7.20 -4.79 -18.60
N ASN A 60 -7.76 -3.59 -18.52
CA ASN A 60 -8.80 -3.16 -19.45
C ASN A 60 -8.26 -2.87 -20.86
N ALA A 61 -6.98 -2.55 -21.00
CA ALA A 61 -6.33 -2.33 -22.30
C ALA A 61 -5.93 -3.65 -22.98
N ASN A 62 -5.63 -4.71 -22.21
CA ASN A 62 -5.24 -6.04 -22.71
C ASN A 62 -6.11 -7.15 -22.07
N PRO A 63 -7.32 -7.40 -22.58
CA PRO A 63 -8.26 -8.36 -21.99
C PRO A 63 -7.91 -9.85 -22.21
N GLU A 64 -6.92 -10.19 -23.04
CA GLU A 64 -6.61 -11.59 -23.44
C GLU A 64 -5.51 -12.29 -22.61
N HIS A 65 -5.07 -11.72 -21.49
CA HIS A 65 -4.09 -12.34 -20.59
C HIS A 65 -4.64 -12.46 -19.16
N THR A 66 -5.53 -13.42 -18.96
CA THR A 66 -5.88 -14.00 -17.66
C THR A 66 -5.88 -15.51 -17.75
#